data_AF-A0A7D3VTY6-F1
#
_entry.id   AF-A0A7D3VTY6-F1
#
_cell.length_a   1.000
_cell.length_b   1.000
_cell.length_c   1.000
_cell.angle_alpha   90.00
_cell.angle_beta   90.00
_cell.angle_gamma   90.00
#
_symmetry.space_group_name_H-M   'P 1'
#
loop_
_entity.id
_entity.type
_entity.pdbx_description
1 polymer ?
#
loop_
_entity_poly.entity_id
_entity_poly.type
_entity_poly.pdbx_seq_one_letter_code
_entity_poly.pdbx_strand_id
1 'polypeptide(L)'
;MSTDETNGLVRSLTPEDRQAVALLDLQVLAAENAGRDFQDTTPTYGVLNCLRFWEILISRMEEGWRRQDYYMVYEYLNVLTVRSGIEEFLDAMPTALRTKTDRCVGRLDARYRAVTYEDGGAELSHYHRPLADGREVRWWYTRRPNELPPGW
;
A
#
# COMPACT_ATOMS: atom_id res chain seq x y z
N MET A 1 4.83 -2.60 20.94
CA MET A 1 5.20 -3.75 20.10
C MET A 1 4.79 -3.40 18.69
N SER A 2 5.73 -3.31 17.75
CA SER A 2 5.37 -3.12 16.34
C SER A 2 4.66 -4.38 15.86
N THR A 3 3.39 -4.26 15.49
CA THR A 3 2.62 -5.38 14.95
C THR A 3 2.96 -5.52 13.48
N ASP A 4 3.84 -6.45 13.16
CA ASP A 4 4.25 -6.77 11.79
C ASP A 4 3.17 -7.66 11.14
N GLU A 5 2.09 -7.02 10.70
CA GLU A 5 0.90 -7.66 10.14
C GLU A 5 1.26 -8.42 8.86
N THR A 6 2.14 -7.85 8.03
CA THR A 6 2.58 -8.51 6.79
C THR A 6 3.35 -9.80 7.10
N ASN A 7 4.29 -9.80 8.05
CA ASN A 7 4.95 -11.05 8.46
C ASN A 7 3.98 -12.01 9.16
N GLY A 8 2.98 -11.51 9.86
CA GLY A 8 1.87 -12.31 10.39
C GLY A 8 1.14 -13.07 9.29
N LEU A 9 0.76 -12.38 8.22
CA LEU A 9 0.13 -12.97 7.05
C LEU A 9 1.03 -14.03 6.42
N VAL A 10 2.30 -13.71 6.13
CA VAL A 10 3.27 -14.63 5.48
C VAL A 10 3.42 -15.94 6.26
N ARG A 11 3.51 -15.86 7.59
CA ARG A 11 3.58 -17.06 8.46
C ARG A 11 2.31 -17.93 8.40
N SER A 12 1.17 -17.35 8.04
CA SER A 12 -0.14 -18.04 7.98
C SER A 12 -0.48 -18.61 6.59
N LEU A 13 0.33 -18.32 5.57
CA LEU A 13 0.09 -18.79 4.20
C LEU A 13 0.38 -20.29 4.09
N THR A 14 -0.57 -21.03 3.53
CA THR A 14 -0.38 -22.44 3.13
C THR A 14 0.45 -22.52 1.84
N PRO A 15 0.90 -23.71 1.41
CA PRO A 15 1.51 -23.88 0.11
C PRO A 15 0.63 -23.38 -1.06
N GLU A 16 -0.67 -23.64 -1.01
CA GLU A 16 -1.64 -23.20 -2.03
C GLU A 16 -1.77 -21.67 -2.06
N ASP A 17 -1.82 -21.03 -0.89
CA ASP A 17 -1.81 -19.57 -0.79
C ASP A 17 -0.55 -18.97 -1.45
N ARG A 18 0.61 -19.57 -1.18
CA ARG A 18 1.89 -19.12 -1.75
C ARG A 18 1.92 -19.28 -3.28
N GLN A 19 1.34 -20.36 -3.79
CA GLN A 19 1.21 -20.57 -5.24
C GLN A 19 0.29 -19.52 -5.87
N ALA A 20 -0.84 -19.21 -5.23
CA ALA A 20 -1.75 -18.17 -5.70
C ALA A 20 -1.09 -16.79 -5.71
N VAL A 21 -0.34 -16.44 -4.65
CA VAL A 21 0.49 -15.22 -4.62
C VAL A 21 1.51 -15.21 -5.75
N ALA A 22 2.25 -16.30 -5.95
CA ALA A 22 3.25 -16.39 -7.01
C ALA A 22 2.64 -16.22 -8.42
N LEU A 23 1.42 -16.73 -8.64
CA LEU A 23 0.73 -16.56 -9.91
C LEU A 23 0.36 -15.08 -10.18
N LEU A 24 -0.15 -14.38 -9.16
CA LEU A 24 -0.44 -12.95 -9.25
C LEU A 24 0.86 -12.15 -9.49
N ASP A 25 1.93 -12.49 -8.77
CA ASP A 25 3.24 -11.85 -8.91
C ASP A 25 3.82 -12.05 -10.32
N LEU A 26 3.62 -13.21 -10.94
CA LEU A 26 4.04 -13.45 -12.33
C LEU A 26 3.27 -12.58 -13.33
N GLN A 27 1.96 -12.35 -13.10
CA GLN A 27 1.16 -11.46 -13.95
C GLN A 27 1.65 -10.01 -13.85
N VAL A 28 1.94 -9.54 -12.63
CA VAL A 28 2.52 -8.22 -12.40
C VAL A 28 3.89 -8.10 -13.03
N LEU A 29 4.75 -9.11 -12.86
CA LEU A 29 6.09 -9.11 -13.45
C LEU A 29 6.02 -9.01 -14.97
N ALA A 30 5.11 -9.75 -15.60
CA ALA A 30 4.91 -9.67 -17.05
C ALA A 30 4.48 -8.26 -17.50
N ALA A 31 3.55 -7.63 -16.76
CA ALA A 31 3.11 -6.26 -17.04
C ALA A 31 4.23 -5.23 -16.83
N GLU A 32 4.98 -5.34 -15.73
CA GLU A 32 6.12 -4.49 -15.41
C GLU A 32 7.23 -4.57 -16.46
N ASN A 33 7.52 -5.77 -16.97
CA ASN A 33 8.56 -6.02 -17.97
C ASN A 33 8.13 -5.67 -19.40
N ALA A 34 6.83 -5.56 -19.70
CA ALA A 34 6.31 -5.38 -21.06
C ALA A 34 6.84 -4.12 -21.79
N GLY A 35 7.40 -3.15 -21.06
CA GLY A 35 7.99 -1.93 -21.62
C GLY A 35 9.45 -1.68 -21.24
N ARG A 36 10.18 -2.68 -20.71
CA ARG A 36 11.56 -2.51 -20.25
C ARG A 36 12.58 -3.09 -21.22
N ASP A 37 13.70 -2.39 -21.40
CA ASP A 37 14.87 -2.89 -22.14
C ASP A 37 15.60 -4.01 -21.37
N PHE A 38 15.49 -4.01 -20.04
CA PHE A 38 16.01 -5.05 -19.14
C PHE A 38 14.86 -5.72 -18.40
N GLN A 39 14.86 -7.04 -18.36
CA GLN A 39 13.83 -7.82 -17.68
C GLN A 39 14.23 -8.13 -16.24
N ASP A 40 13.40 -7.75 -15.30
CA ASP A 40 13.54 -8.17 -13.91
C ASP A 40 13.00 -9.59 -13.72
N THR A 41 13.47 -10.25 -12.66
CA THR A 41 13.05 -11.61 -12.28
C THR A 41 12.04 -11.62 -11.13
N THR A 42 11.76 -10.47 -10.53
CA THR A 42 10.81 -10.30 -9.43
C THR A 42 10.01 -9.02 -9.60
N PRO A 43 8.69 -9.02 -9.36
CA PRO A 43 7.89 -7.80 -9.50
C PRO A 43 8.21 -6.80 -8.40
N THR A 44 8.24 -5.52 -8.76
CA THR A 44 8.38 -4.42 -7.81
C THR A 44 7.12 -4.32 -6.96
N TYR A 45 5.96 -4.40 -7.60
CA TYR A 45 4.63 -4.24 -7.00
C TYR A 45 3.89 -5.57 -6.86
N GLY A 46 4.62 -6.64 -6.53
CA GLY A 46 4.02 -7.92 -6.14
C GLY A 46 3.16 -7.81 -4.88
N VAL A 47 2.31 -8.80 -4.64
CA VAL A 47 1.27 -8.79 -3.59
C VAL A 47 1.85 -8.44 -2.21
N LEU A 48 2.89 -9.16 -1.78
CA LEU A 48 3.49 -8.98 -0.46
C LEU A 48 4.33 -7.70 -0.37
N ASN A 49 4.93 -7.26 -1.48
CA ASN A 49 5.67 -5.99 -1.53
C ASN A 49 4.70 -4.81 -1.36
N CYS A 50 3.54 -4.84 -2.02
CA CYS A 50 2.51 -3.82 -1.87
C CYS A 50 2.01 -3.69 -0.43
N LEU A 51 1.70 -4.82 0.22
CA LEU A 51 1.34 -4.83 1.65
C LEU A 51 2.47 -4.26 2.51
N ARG A 52 3.73 -4.61 2.20
CA ARG A 52 4.89 -4.13 2.94
C ARG A 52 5.11 -2.63 2.76
N PHE A 53 4.96 -2.08 1.55
CA PHE A 53 5.04 -0.64 1.32
C PHE A 53 3.99 0.12 2.12
N TRP A 54 2.76 -0.41 2.15
CA TRP A 54 1.68 0.16 2.95
C TRP A 54 2.01 0.17 4.45
N GLU A 55 2.45 -0.96 4.98
CA GLU A 55 2.83 -1.10 6.38
C GLU A 55 4.03 -0.24 6.77
N ILE A 56 5.03 -0.09 5.89
CA ILE A 56 6.20 0.77 6.12
C ILE A 56 5.78 2.23 6.24
N LEU A 57 4.92 2.72 5.33
CA LEU A 57 4.42 4.09 5.41
C LEU A 57 3.69 4.32 6.74
N ILE A 58 2.79 3.42 7.12
CA ILE A 58 2.05 3.50 8.39
C ILE A 58 3.02 3.53 9.57
N SER A 59 4.01 2.63 9.58
CA SER A 59 4.98 2.55 10.67
C SER A 59 5.83 3.83 10.78
N ARG A 60 6.18 4.46 9.66
CA ARG A 60 6.87 5.76 9.66
C ARG A 60 6.03 6.87 10.30
N MET A 61 4.73 6.91 10.00
CA MET A 61 3.79 7.84 10.63
C MET A 61 3.58 7.56 12.12
N GLU A 62 3.47 6.29 12.52
CA GLU A 62 3.36 5.87 13.92
C GLU A 62 4.59 6.27 14.74
N GLU A 63 5.78 6.29 14.13
CA GLU A 63 7.02 6.74 14.73
C GLU A 63 7.21 8.26 14.71
N GLY A 64 6.23 9.03 14.20
CA GLY A 64 6.34 10.49 14.03
C GLY A 64 7.51 10.87 13.12
N TRP A 65 7.77 10.07 12.09
CA TRP A 65 8.83 10.29 11.09
C TRP A 65 10.26 10.37 11.64
N ARG A 66 10.50 9.99 12.90
CA ARG A 66 11.77 10.19 13.65
C ARG A 66 13.06 9.72 12.98
N ARG A 67 12.98 8.86 11.96
CA ARG A 67 14.13 8.30 11.23
C ARG A 67 14.15 8.70 9.75
N GLN A 68 13.35 9.69 9.36
CA GLN A 68 13.31 10.20 7.99
C GLN A 68 13.84 11.63 8.02
N ASP A 69 15.00 11.85 7.42
CA ASP A 69 15.52 13.21 7.23
C ASP A 69 14.74 13.93 6.10
N TYR A 70 14.08 13.15 5.23
CA TYR A 70 13.30 13.61 4.11
C TYR A 70 12.33 12.52 3.63
N TYR A 71 11.10 12.88 3.28
CA TYR A 71 10.10 12.03 2.64
C TYR A 71 9.10 12.90 1.86
N MET A 72 9.08 12.72 0.54
CA MET A 72 8.32 13.57 -0.37
C MET A 72 6.84 13.22 -0.39
N VAL A 73 5.98 14.22 -0.59
CA VAL A 73 4.54 14.00 -0.85
C VAL A 73 4.29 13.05 -2.02
N TYR A 74 5.16 13.04 -3.04
CA TYR A 74 5.06 12.09 -4.15
C TYR A 74 5.34 10.63 -3.74
N GLU A 75 6.22 10.40 -2.76
CA GLU A 75 6.44 9.05 -2.21
C GLU A 75 5.22 8.59 -1.42
N TYR A 76 4.59 9.49 -0.68
CA TYR A 76 3.32 9.22 -0.01
C TYR A 76 2.21 8.86 -1.01
N LEU A 77 2.04 9.68 -2.06
CA LEU A 77 1.07 9.43 -3.13
C LEU A 77 1.34 8.12 -3.89
N ASN A 78 2.61 7.77 -4.08
CA ASN A 78 2.99 6.48 -4.67
C ASN A 78 2.48 5.32 -3.80
N VAL A 79 2.65 5.39 -2.49
CA VAL A 79 2.16 4.36 -1.58
C VAL A 79 0.62 4.33 -1.50
N LEU A 80 -0.08 5.46 -1.64
CA LEU A 80 -1.54 5.46 -1.79
C LEU A 80 -1.99 4.76 -3.08
N THR A 81 -1.24 4.92 -4.17
CA THR A 81 -1.47 4.20 -5.42
C THR A 81 -1.24 2.69 -5.23
N VAL A 82 -0.19 2.32 -4.51
CA VAL A 82 0.05 0.93 -4.11
C VAL A 82 -1.13 0.37 -3.29
N ARG A 83 -1.70 1.17 -2.36
CA ARG A 83 -2.89 0.75 -1.61
C ARG A 83 -4.10 0.50 -2.51
N SER A 84 -4.28 1.28 -3.59
CA SER A 84 -5.29 1.00 -4.61
C SER A 84 -5.03 -0.34 -5.31
N GLY A 85 -3.77 -0.62 -5.70
CA GLY A 85 -3.40 -1.90 -6.32
C GLY A 85 -3.63 -3.12 -5.43
N ILE A 86 -3.58 -2.97 -4.10
CA ILE A 86 -3.95 -4.04 -3.16
C ILE A 86 -5.42 -4.48 -3.36
N GLU A 87 -6.34 -3.57 -3.70
CA GLU A 87 -7.74 -3.95 -3.97
C GLU A 87 -7.85 -4.84 -5.21
N GLU A 88 -7.09 -4.54 -6.26
CA GLU A 88 -7.08 -5.34 -7.48
C GLU A 88 -6.60 -6.77 -7.20
N PHE A 89 -5.59 -6.93 -6.34
CA PHE A 89 -5.16 -8.26 -5.90
C PHE A 89 -6.24 -8.99 -5.10
N LEU A 90 -6.91 -8.30 -4.16
CA LEU A 90 -7.96 -8.91 -3.34
C LEU A 90 -9.11 -9.45 -4.21
N ASP A 91 -9.46 -8.76 -5.29
CA ASP A 91 -10.51 -9.19 -6.20
C ASP A 91 -10.09 -10.37 -7.08
N ALA A 92 -8.79 -10.50 -7.39
CA ALA A 92 -8.24 -11.63 -8.13
C ALA A 92 -7.91 -12.87 -7.27
N MET A 93 -7.88 -12.73 -5.94
CA MET A 93 -7.50 -13.81 -5.02
C MET A 93 -8.59 -14.88 -4.85
N PRO A 94 -8.22 -16.16 -4.70
CA PRO A 94 -9.13 -17.19 -4.19
C PRO A 94 -9.68 -16.82 -2.80
N THR A 95 -10.93 -17.19 -2.51
CA THR A 95 -11.66 -16.78 -1.29
C THR A 95 -10.88 -17.01 0.01
N ALA A 96 -10.18 -18.14 0.15
CA ALA A 96 -9.43 -18.48 1.35
C ALA A 96 -8.24 -17.53 1.57
N LEU A 97 -7.46 -17.28 0.52
CA LEU A 97 -6.35 -16.32 0.56
C LEU A 97 -6.87 -14.90 0.75
N ARG A 98 -7.91 -14.50 -0.01
CA ARG A 98 -8.57 -13.20 0.11
C ARG A 98 -8.96 -12.91 1.54
N THR A 99 -9.59 -13.85 2.24
CA THR A 99 -10.01 -13.68 3.65
C THR A 99 -8.84 -13.38 4.59
N LYS A 100 -7.69 -14.05 4.39
CA LYS A 100 -6.47 -13.80 5.21
C LYS A 100 -5.88 -12.43 4.88
N THR A 101 -5.79 -12.10 3.60
CA THR A 101 -5.26 -10.83 3.12
C THR A 101 -6.14 -9.65 3.53
N ASP A 102 -7.46 -9.74 3.38
CA ASP A 102 -8.45 -8.74 3.83
C ASP A 102 -8.29 -8.44 5.32
N ARG A 103 -8.06 -9.46 6.15
CA ARG A 103 -7.81 -9.27 7.59
C ARG A 103 -6.52 -8.49 7.84
N CYS A 104 -5.46 -8.79 7.11
CA CYS A 104 -4.19 -8.05 7.18
C CYS A 104 -4.40 -6.58 6.78
N VAL A 105 -5.01 -6.35 5.61
CA VAL A 105 -5.30 -5.02 5.07
C VAL A 105 -6.19 -4.22 6.02
N GLY A 106 -7.25 -4.82 6.56
CA GLY A 106 -8.15 -4.15 7.50
C GLY A 106 -7.44 -3.68 8.79
N ARG A 107 -6.43 -4.42 9.27
CA ARG A 107 -5.61 -4.00 10.42
C ARG A 107 -4.65 -2.87 10.05
N LEU A 108 -4.02 -2.94 8.89
CA LEU A 108 -3.18 -1.87 8.37
C LEU A 108 -3.99 -0.59 8.16
N ASP A 109 -5.18 -0.68 7.56
CA ASP A 109 -6.07 0.46 7.34
C ASP A 109 -6.56 1.08 8.64
N ALA A 110 -6.82 0.27 9.68
CA ALA A 110 -7.17 0.77 11.01
C ALA A 110 -6.00 1.54 11.64
N ARG A 111 -4.77 1.05 11.50
CA ARG A 111 -3.55 1.75 11.95
C ARG A 111 -3.33 3.04 11.17
N TYR A 112 -3.47 3.01 9.85
CA TYR A 112 -3.41 4.20 9.00
C TYR A 112 -4.40 5.27 9.44
N ARG A 113 -5.66 4.90 9.72
CA ARG A 113 -6.67 5.83 10.25
C ARG A 113 -6.30 6.42 11.60
N ALA A 114 -5.57 5.71 12.44
CA ALA A 114 -5.16 6.21 13.76
C ALA A 114 -4.06 7.29 13.67
N VAL A 115 -3.25 7.28 12.61
CA VAL A 115 -2.13 8.22 12.40
C VAL A 115 -2.41 9.27 11.32
N THR A 116 -3.64 9.32 10.81
CA THR A 116 -4.11 10.31 9.84
C THR A 116 -5.43 10.92 10.30
N TYR A 117 -5.74 12.11 9.82
CA TYR A 117 -7.06 12.71 10.01
C TYR A 117 -7.76 12.94 8.67
N GLU A 118 -9.09 12.93 8.72
CA GLU A 118 -9.96 13.19 7.58
C GLU A 118 -9.98 14.69 7.28
N ASP A 119 -9.43 15.11 6.14
CA ASP A 119 -9.41 16.51 5.70
C ASP A 119 -10.17 16.71 4.38
N GLY A 120 -10.88 15.68 3.92
CA GLY A 120 -11.60 15.70 2.64
C GLY A 120 -10.65 15.72 1.43
N GLY A 121 -9.36 15.43 1.62
CA GLY A 121 -8.34 15.50 0.58
C GLY A 121 -7.84 16.92 0.32
N ALA A 122 -8.13 17.87 1.22
CA ALA A 122 -7.70 19.26 1.10
C ALA A 122 -6.18 19.37 0.89
N GLU A 123 -5.40 18.68 1.72
CA GLU A 123 -3.94 18.67 1.62
C GLU A 123 -3.45 18.03 0.31
N LEU A 124 -3.96 16.84 -0.02
CA LEU A 124 -3.49 16.09 -1.18
C LEU A 124 -3.94 16.69 -2.50
N SER A 125 -4.99 17.52 -2.52
CA SER A 125 -5.47 18.20 -3.73
C SER A 125 -4.41 19.12 -4.36
N HIS A 126 -3.46 19.63 -3.58
CA HIS A 126 -2.35 20.44 -4.08
C HIS A 126 -1.41 19.65 -5.00
N TYR A 127 -1.39 18.32 -4.87
CA TYR A 127 -0.41 17.44 -5.52
C TYR A 127 -1.07 16.35 -6.36
N HIS A 128 -2.36 16.08 -6.15
CA HIS A 128 -3.10 15.01 -6.80
C HIS A 128 -4.29 15.56 -7.59
N ARG A 129 -4.13 15.63 -8.92
CA ARG A 129 -5.11 16.25 -9.82
C ARG A 129 -6.53 15.67 -9.73
N PRO A 130 -6.76 14.34 -9.62
CA PRO A 130 -8.12 13.82 -9.44
C PRO A 130 -8.87 14.42 -8.26
N LEU A 131 -8.19 14.66 -7.13
CA LEU A 131 -8.77 15.36 -5.98
C LEU A 131 -9.04 16.83 -6.28
N ALA A 132 -8.08 17.53 -6.89
CA ALA A 132 -8.24 18.94 -7.28
C ALA A 132 -9.42 19.17 -8.22
N ASP A 133 -9.65 18.23 -9.13
CA ASP A 133 -10.77 18.23 -10.07
C ASP A 133 -12.11 17.81 -9.41
N GLY A 134 -12.11 17.47 -8.11
CA GLY A 134 -13.31 17.03 -7.39
C GLY A 134 -13.84 15.66 -7.81
N ARG A 135 -12.97 14.78 -8.35
CA ARG A 135 -13.35 13.43 -8.77
C ARG A 135 -13.51 12.52 -7.55
N GLU A 136 -14.34 11.50 -7.70
CA GLU A 136 -14.45 10.44 -6.70
C GLU A 136 -13.11 9.70 -6.57
N VAL A 137 -12.61 9.58 -5.34
CA VAL A 137 -11.38 8.88 -5.00
C VAL A 137 -11.62 7.95 -3.81
N ARG A 138 -10.70 7.01 -3.61
CA ARG A 138 -10.74 6.12 -2.44
C ARG A 138 -10.49 6.89 -1.15
N TRP A 139 -11.10 6.44 -0.06
CA TRP A 139 -11.10 7.14 1.24
C TRP A 139 -9.70 7.40 1.83
N TRP A 140 -8.67 6.65 1.46
CA TRP A 140 -7.32 6.94 1.95
C TRP A 140 -6.68 8.16 1.27
N TYR A 141 -7.24 8.64 0.15
CA TYR A 141 -6.84 9.91 -0.46
C TYR A 141 -7.49 11.13 0.20
N THR A 142 -8.54 10.95 1.01
CA THR A 142 -9.24 12.07 1.67
C THR A 142 -8.64 12.38 3.05
N ARG A 143 -7.44 11.87 3.31
CA ARG A 143 -6.77 11.91 4.61
C ARG A 143 -5.34 12.36 4.46
N ARG A 144 -4.86 13.07 5.48
CA ARG A 144 -3.44 13.44 5.60
C ARG A 144 -2.83 12.97 6.92
N PRO A 145 -1.50 12.79 6.96
CA PRO A 145 -0.78 12.50 8.20
C PRO A 145 -1.09 13.52 9.31
N ASN A 146 -1.20 13.03 10.56
CA ASN A 146 -1.37 13.89 11.74
C ASN A 146 -0.17 14.84 11.91
N GLU A 147 1.02 14.32 11.65
CA GLU A 147 2.26 15.06 11.54
C GLU A 147 2.75 14.90 10.10
N LEU A 148 3.08 15.99 9.42
CA LEU A 148 3.61 15.92 8.06
C LEU A 148 5.10 15.49 8.10
N PRO A 149 5.55 14.67 7.16
CA PRO A 149 6.95 14.27 7.12
C PRO A 149 7.86 15.46 6.78
N PRO A 150 9.15 15.39 7.12
CA PRO A 150 10.15 16.32 6.62
C PRO A 150 10.20 16.26 5.09
N GLY A 151 10.07 17.39 4.39
CA GLY A 151 10.13 17.43 2.91
C GLY A 151 8.79 17.33 2.18
N TRP A 152 7.66 17.39 2.90
CA TRP A 152 6.32 17.47 2.34
C TRP A 152 6.11 18.70 1.43
#